data_AF-A0AAW3K1S7-F1
#
_entry.id   AF-A0AAW3K1S7-F1
#
_cell.length_a   1.000
_cell.length_b   1.000
_cell.length_c   1.000
_cell.angle_alpha   90.00
_cell.angle_beta   90.00
_cell.angle_gamma   90.00
#
_symmetry.space_group_name_H-M   'P 1'
#
loop_
_entity.id
_entity.type
_entity.pdbx_description
1 polymer ?
#
loop_
_entity_poly.entity_id
_entity_poly.type
_entity_poly.pdbx_seq_one_letter_code
_entity_poly.pdbx_strand_id
1 'polypeptide(L)'
;MKLTRICTLLILPIVLTACQSSTVNKLIRDLPSPDGRFHVEVLQCRANDVMFGGATQVQISVLKKGETEKCRSFIHALAQFDVRTIDFGAKDNALHIAWLSDTELSAWHRSFATSQGKNYIGPDVQQSQANSPIKVIFSPLAAQIGIPSQIKK
;
A
#
# COMPACT_ATOMS: atom_id res chain seq x y z
N MET A 1 -46.33 6.55 -51.91
CA MET A 1 -44.93 6.08 -52.09
C MET A 1 -43.96 7.17 -51.63
N LYS A 2 -42.83 6.75 -51.05
CA LYS A 2 -41.65 7.50 -50.59
C LYS A 2 -41.62 7.89 -49.10
N LEU A 3 -41.08 6.93 -48.34
CA LEU A 3 -40.49 7.03 -47.01
C LEU A 3 -39.44 8.16 -46.97
N THR A 4 -39.70 9.20 -46.18
CA THR A 4 -38.69 10.19 -45.79
C THR A 4 -37.99 9.69 -44.53
N ARG A 5 -36.70 9.38 -44.66
CA ARG A 5 -35.82 8.83 -43.63
C ARG A 5 -35.78 9.73 -42.39
N ILE A 6 -36.23 9.22 -41.26
CA ILE A 6 -35.95 9.78 -39.93
C ILE A 6 -34.46 9.53 -39.66
N CYS A 7 -33.68 10.60 -39.63
CA CYS A 7 -32.25 10.56 -39.34
C CYS A 7 -32.08 10.38 -37.82
N THR A 8 -32.01 9.14 -37.38
CA THR A 8 -31.80 8.77 -35.98
C THR A 8 -30.41 9.21 -35.54
N LEU A 9 -30.33 10.35 -34.84
CA LEU A 9 -29.14 10.77 -34.10
C LEU A 9 -28.92 9.80 -32.93
N LEU A 10 -28.16 8.73 -33.18
CA LEU A 10 -27.58 7.87 -32.15
C LEU A 10 -26.45 8.63 -31.46
N ILE A 11 -26.80 9.33 -30.38
CA ILE A 11 -25.86 9.92 -29.44
C ILE A 11 -25.25 8.75 -28.66
N LEU A 12 -24.09 8.25 -29.10
CA LEU A 12 -23.31 7.28 -28.34
C LEU A 12 -22.80 7.99 -27.08
N PRO A 13 -23.14 7.55 -25.85
CA PRO A 13 -22.48 8.07 -24.67
C PRO A 13 -21.05 7.54 -24.72
N ILE A 14 -20.10 8.42 -25.05
CA ILE A 14 -18.68 8.14 -24.88
C ILE A 14 -18.49 7.96 -23.38
N VAL A 15 -18.43 6.70 -22.96
CA VAL A 15 -18.15 6.35 -21.57
C VAL A 15 -16.76 6.90 -21.28
N LEU A 16 -16.70 8.03 -20.58
CA LEU A 16 -15.49 8.52 -19.91
C LEU A 16 -15.14 7.53 -18.81
N THR A 17 -14.63 6.36 -19.19
CA THR A 17 -13.90 5.52 -18.25
C THR A 17 -12.69 6.34 -17.87
N ALA A 18 -12.70 6.96 -16.69
CA ALA A 18 -11.48 7.52 -16.12
C ALA A 18 -10.41 6.45 -16.24
N CYS A 19 -9.34 6.74 -16.99
CA CYS A 19 -8.19 5.85 -17.15
C CYS A 19 -7.50 5.71 -15.80
N GLN A 20 -8.07 4.90 -14.91
CA GLN A 20 -7.38 4.44 -13.72
C GLN A 20 -6.29 3.51 -14.22
N SER A 21 -5.04 3.96 -14.12
CA SER A 21 -3.88 3.14 -14.47
C SER A 21 -3.97 1.84 -13.69
N SER A 22 -3.88 0.70 -14.39
CA SER A 22 -3.95 -0.65 -13.80
C SER A 22 -2.86 -0.95 -12.75
N THR A 23 -1.94 -0.01 -12.56
CA THR A 23 -0.79 -0.11 -11.65
C THR A 23 -0.92 0.78 -10.41
N VAL A 24 -1.95 1.65 -10.31
CA VAL A 24 -2.10 2.64 -9.24
C VAL A 24 -3.39 2.40 -8.47
N ASN A 25 -3.37 2.60 -7.16
CA ASN A 25 -4.43 2.20 -6.23
C ASN A 25 -4.66 0.68 -6.25
N LYS A 26 -3.62 -0.08 -6.59
CA LYS A 26 -3.71 -1.52 -6.68
C LYS A 26 -3.37 -2.12 -5.33
N LEU A 27 -4.31 -2.87 -4.76
CA LEU A 27 -4.05 -3.72 -3.60
C LEU A 27 -3.10 -4.85 -4.00
N ILE A 28 -1.99 -4.96 -3.28
CA ILE A 28 -1.00 -6.01 -3.52
C ILE A 28 -0.98 -7.06 -2.42
N ARG A 29 -1.18 -6.63 -1.17
CA ARG A 29 -1.20 -7.53 -0.03
C ARG A 29 -2.17 -7.01 1.03
N ASP A 30 -2.88 -7.95 1.62
CA ASP A 30 -3.71 -7.76 2.81
C ASP A 30 -3.25 -8.80 3.84
N LEU A 31 -2.90 -8.37 5.05
CA LEU A 31 -2.41 -9.24 6.12
C LEU A 31 -3.21 -9.02 7.41
N PRO A 32 -4.10 -9.96 7.81
CA PRO A 32 -4.86 -9.82 9.05
C PRO A 32 -3.96 -9.89 10.28
N SER A 33 -4.34 -9.17 11.35
CA SER A 33 -3.75 -9.34 12.69
C SER A 33 -4.08 -10.72 13.26
N PRO A 34 -3.31 -11.24 14.23
CA PRO A 34 -3.55 -12.55 14.82
C PRO A 34 -4.96 -12.71 15.43
N ASP A 35 -5.48 -11.67 16.08
CA ASP A 35 -6.85 -11.62 16.60
C ASP A 35 -7.92 -11.23 15.56
N GLY A 36 -7.51 -10.87 14.35
CA GLY A 36 -8.35 -10.47 13.24
C GLY A 36 -9.10 -9.14 13.40
N ARG A 37 -8.79 -8.32 14.42
CA ARG A 37 -9.42 -6.99 14.59
C ARG A 37 -8.84 -5.93 13.65
N PHE A 38 -7.61 -6.11 13.21
CA PHE A 38 -6.89 -5.22 12.33
C PHE A 38 -6.38 -5.97 11.11
N HIS A 39 -5.93 -5.23 10.11
CA HIS A 39 -5.18 -5.77 8.99
C HIS A 39 -4.19 -4.74 8.45
N VAL A 40 -3.21 -5.22 7.70
CA VAL A 40 -2.27 -4.37 6.97
C VAL A 40 -2.63 -4.42 5.49
N GLU A 41 -3.00 -3.28 4.94
CA GLU A 41 -3.22 -3.07 3.53
C GLU A 41 -1.95 -2.52 2.88
N VAL A 42 -1.54 -3.11 1.77
CA VAL A 42 -0.35 -2.72 1.00
C VAL A 42 -0.79 -2.32 -0.41
N LEU A 43 -0.78 -1.02 -0.69
CA LEU A 43 -1.22 -0.44 -1.96
C LEU A 43 -0.04 0.05 -2.80
N GLN A 44 -0.07 -0.22 -4.10
CA GLN A 44 0.80 0.47 -5.06
C GLN A 44 0.22 1.83 -5.39
N CYS A 45 1.00 2.88 -5.10
CA CYS A 45 0.59 4.26 -5.19
C CYS A 45 1.57 5.08 -6.05
N ARG A 46 1.08 6.23 -6.51
CA ARG A 46 1.92 7.27 -7.08
C ARG A 46 2.52 8.13 -5.98
N ALA A 47 3.78 8.49 -6.13
CA ALA A 47 4.41 9.53 -5.33
C ALA A 47 3.73 10.89 -5.57
N ASN A 48 3.88 11.80 -4.60
CA ASN A 48 3.16 13.07 -4.57
C ASN A 48 3.51 14.03 -5.73
N ASP A 49 4.66 13.86 -6.36
CA ASP A 49 5.24 14.72 -7.39
C ASP A 49 4.87 14.32 -8.83
N VAL A 50 4.20 13.19 -9.03
CA VAL A 50 3.84 12.68 -10.36
C VAL A 50 2.32 12.75 -10.60
N MET A 51 1.89 13.63 -11.51
CA MET A 51 0.47 13.74 -11.92
C MET A 51 0.02 12.63 -12.89
N PHE A 52 0.94 12.12 -13.72
CA PHE A 52 0.66 11.10 -14.72
C PHE A 52 1.71 9.98 -14.66
N GLY A 53 1.34 8.75 -15.04
CA GLY A 53 2.25 7.59 -15.03
C GLY A 53 1.80 6.43 -14.14
N GLY A 54 2.67 5.43 -13.98
CA GLY A 54 2.43 4.25 -13.12
C GLY A 54 2.72 4.52 -11.64
N ALA A 55 2.58 3.49 -10.80
CA ALA A 55 2.97 3.58 -9.40
C ALA A 55 4.49 3.78 -9.27
N THR A 56 4.89 4.46 -8.20
CA THR A 56 6.31 4.74 -7.89
C THR A 56 6.65 4.45 -6.42
N GLN A 57 5.64 4.14 -5.61
CA GLN A 57 5.80 3.79 -4.21
C GLN A 57 4.76 2.76 -3.78
N VAL A 58 4.96 2.22 -2.59
CA VAL A 58 3.98 1.43 -1.87
C VAL A 58 3.58 2.18 -0.61
N GLN A 59 2.27 2.25 -0.36
CA GLN A 59 1.69 2.73 0.88
C GLN A 59 1.28 1.52 1.71
N ILE A 60 1.65 1.54 2.99
CA ILE A 60 1.32 0.50 3.95
C ILE A 60 0.42 1.14 5.00
N SER A 61 -0.82 0.65 5.12
CA SER A 61 -1.84 1.19 6.03
C SER A 61 -2.29 0.09 6.98
N VAL A 62 -2.20 0.32 8.28
CA VAL A 62 -2.80 -0.55 9.30
C VAL A 62 -4.20 -0.05 9.58
N LEU A 63 -5.20 -0.90 9.37
CA LEU A 63 -6.62 -0.54 9.35
C LEU A 63 -7.42 -1.46 10.27
N LYS A 64 -8.61 -1.04 10.69
CA LYS A 64 -9.56 -1.96 11.32
C LYS A 64 -10.08 -2.95 10.28
N LYS A 65 -10.52 -4.12 10.74
CA LYS A 65 -11.12 -5.14 9.87
C LYS A 65 -12.24 -4.54 9.00
N GLY A 66 -12.14 -4.74 7.69
CA GLY A 66 -13.14 -4.29 6.72
C GLY A 66 -13.02 -2.83 6.29
N GLU A 67 -12.13 -2.05 6.88
CA GLU A 67 -11.78 -0.72 6.38
C GLU A 67 -10.67 -0.82 5.32
N THR A 68 -10.65 0.13 4.40
CA THR A 68 -9.63 0.25 3.33
C THR A 68 -9.17 1.68 3.26
N GLU A 69 -7.94 1.94 2.83
CA GLU A 69 -7.44 3.28 2.61
C GLU A 69 -7.33 3.59 1.11
N LYS A 70 -7.33 4.88 0.76
CA LYS A 70 -6.96 5.30 -0.60
C LYS A 70 -5.50 5.71 -0.62
N CYS A 71 -4.83 5.53 -1.75
CA CYS A 71 -3.49 6.08 -1.92
C CYS A 71 -3.49 7.57 -1.59
N ARG A 72 -2.48 8.00 -0.83
CA ARG A 72 -2.28 9.38 -0.38
C ARG A 72 -3.37 9.90 0.56
N SER A 73 -4.14 9.00 1.15
CA SER A 73 -5.11 9.30 2.20
C SER A 73 -4.66 8.71 3.53
N PHE A 74 -5.15 9.29 4.62
CA PHE A 74 -4.91 8.86 5.99
C PHE A 74 -6.16 9.20 6.81
N ILE A 75 -7.29 8.62 6.41
CA ILE A 75 -8.61 8.89 7.03
C ILE A 75 -8.97 7.74 7.97
N HIS A 76 -8.75 6.50 7.54
CA HIS A 76 -9.10 5.30 8.27
C HIS A 76 -7.88 4.63 8.91
N ALA A 77 -6.70 4.83 8.34
CA ALA A 77 -5.49 4.20 8.83
C ALA A 77 -5.15 4.58 10.29
N LEU A 78 -4.92 3.57 11.11
CA LEU A 78 -4.45 3.68 12.49
C LEU A 78 -2.95 4.00 12.54
N ALA A 79 -2.20 3.47 11.58
CA ALA A 79 -0.80 3.77 11.30
C ALA A 79 -0.56 3.63 9.79
N GLN A 80 0.30 4.46 9.23
CA GLN A 80 0.62 4.43 7.80
C GLN A 80 2.06 4.83 7.55
N PHE A 81 2.69 4.22 6.56
CA PHE A 81 4.00 4.63 6.07
C PHE A 81 4.21 4.26 4.61
N ASP A 82 5.15 4.94 3.96
CA ASP A 82 5.45 4.75 2.54
C ASP A 82 6.86 4.17 2.33
N VAL A 83 6.98 3.36 1.28
CA VAL A 83 8.27 2.88 0.75
C VAL A 83 8.37 3.31 -0.71
N ARG A 84 9.41 4.07 -1.05
CA ARG A 84 9.68 4.56 -2.41
C ARG A 84 10.23 3.47 -3.32
N THR A 85 9.42 2.45 -3.57
CA THR A 85 9.69 1.42 -4.55
C THR A 85 8.39 0.78 -5.03
N ILE A 86 8.44 0.12 -6.19
CA ILE A 86 7.35 -0.75 -6.68
C ILE A 86 7.77 -2.20 -6.83
N ASP A 87 9.08 -2.49 -6.78
CA ASP A 87 9.65 -3.82 -6.96
C ASP A 87 10.00 -4.45 -5.60
N PHE A 88 8.99 -4.57 -4.74
CA PHE A 88 9.17 -5.07 -3.38
C PHE A 88 9.09 -6.59 -3.28
N GLY A 89 8.92 -7.30 -4.41
CA GLY A 89 8.99 -8.75 -4.51
C GLY A 89 10.40 -9.27 -4.81
N ALA A 90 11.29 -8.40 -5.31
CA ALA A 90 12.68 -8.74 -5.56
C ALA A 90 13.43 -8.97 -4.23
N LYS A 91 14.23 -10.04 -4.16
CA LYS A 91 14.93 -10.48 -2.94
C LYS A 91 15.74 -9.37 -2.28
N ASP A 92 16.42 -8.55 -3.07
CA ASP A 92 17.31 -7.48 -2.59
C ASP A 92 16.59 -6.15 -2.34
N ASN A 93 15.26 -6.12 -2.50
CA ASN A 93 14.42 -4.95 -2.32
C ASN A 93 13.09 -5.32 -1.64
N ALA A 94 13.08 -6.44 -0.92
CA ALA A 94 11.86 -6.99 -0.35
C ALA A 94 11.32 -6.11 0.79
N LEU A 95 10.00 -5.91 0.79
CA LEU A 95 9.29 -5.33 1.91
C LEU A 95 8.87 -6.44 2.87
N HIS A 96 9.51 -6.48 4.04
CA HIS A 96 9.19 -7.44 5.09
C HIS A 96 8.20 -6.83 6.06
N ILE A 97 7.07 -7.51 6.26
CA ILE A 97 6.01 -7.11 7.18
C ILE A 97 5.51 -8.35 7.90
N ALA A 98 5.44 -8.30 9.22
CA ALA A 98 4.92 -9.35 10.07
C ALA A 98 4.30 -8.78 11.35
N TRP A 99 3.18 -9.34 11.78
CA TRP A 99 2.62 -9.08 13.11
C TRP A 99 3.48 -9.78 14.17
N LEU A 100 3.84 -9.06 15.23
CA LEU A 100 4.51 -9.59 16.42
C LEU A 100 3.50 -9.93 17.52
N SER A 101 2.39 -9.19 17.56
CA SER A 101 1.25 -9.40 18.44
C SER A 101 -0.01 -8.85 17.77
N ASP A 102 -1.13 -8.82 18.51
CA ASP A 102 -2.40 -8.27 18.05
C ASP A 102 -2.33 -6.79 17.64
N THR A 103 -1.37 -6.03 18.18
CA THR A 103 -1.24 -4.58 17.95
C THR A 103 0.17 -4.12 17.62
N GLU A 104 1.17 -5.01 17.65
CA GLU A 104 2.54 -4.66 17.25
C GLU A 104 2.87 -5.23 15.87
N LEU A 105 3.23 -4.34 14.95
CA LEU A 105 3.63 -4.68 13.59
C LEU A 105 5.12 -4.43 13.40
N SER A 106 5.85 -5.44 12.91
CA SER A 106 7.24 -5.28 12.49
C SER A 106 7.34 -5.04 10.99
N ALA A 107 8.14 -4.05 10.59
CA ALA A 107 8.36 -3.71 9.20
C ALA A 107 9.85 -3.47 8.90
N TRP A 108 10.29 -3.92 7.73
CA TRP A 108 11.64 -3.64 7.20
C TRP A 108 11.66 -3.48 5.70
N HIS A 109 12.44 -2.50 5.26
CA HIS A 109 12.89 -2.34 3.89
C HIS A 109 14.28 -1.72 3.93
N ARG A 110 15.15 -2.06 2.98
CA ARG A 110 16.53 -1.56 2.94
C ARG A 110 16.63 -0.03 2.96
N SER A 111 15.65 0.66 2.38
CA SER A 111 15.62 2.13 2.33
C SER A 111 15.48 2.78 3.71
N PHE A 112 15.09 2.03 4.74
CA PHE A 112 14.96 2.53 6.11
C PHE A 112 16.31 2.78 6.78
N ALA A 113 17.38 2.13 6.29
CA ALA A 113 18.72 2.21 6.87
C ALA A 113 19.63 3.27 6.21
N THR A 114 19.30 3.73 5.00
CA THR A 114 20.32 4.25 4.06
C THR A 114 20.28 5.73 3.73
N SER A 115 19.53 6.57 4.45
CA SER A 115 19.66 8.02 4.23
C SER A 115 20.82 8.55 5.09
N GLN A 116 21.90 8.97 4.43
CA GLN A 116 22.99 9.71 5.07
C GLN A 116 22.39 10.85 5.92
N GLY A 117 22.74 10.90 7.21
CA GLY A 117 22.23 11.91 8.15
C GLY A 117 20.99 11.51 8.97
N LYS A 118 20.43 10.30 8.79
CA LYS A 118 19.37 9.81 9.68
C LYS A 118 19.95 9.23 10.98
N ASN A 119 19.51 9.78 12.11
CA ASN A 119 19.69 9.20 13.44
C ASN A 119 18.56 8.22 13.81
N TYR A 120 17.74 7.82 12.84
CA TYR A 120 16.56 7.00 13.03
C TYR A 120 16.44 5.95 11.93
N ILE A 121 15.96 4.77 12.31
CA ILE A 121 15.71 3.64 11.42
C ILE A 121 14.22 3.63 11.06
N GLY A 122 13.89 3.94 9.80
CA GLY A 122 12.51 3.88 9.33
C GLY A 122 12.24 4.68 8.04
N PRO A 123 10.98 4.71 7.60
CA PRO A 123 10.55 5.33 6.36
C PRO A 123 10.73 6.86 6.39
N ASP A 124 10.73 7.49 5.21
CA ASP A 124 10.75 8.96 5.09
C ASP A 124 9.41 9.58 5.52
N VAL A 125 8.31 8.87 5.27
CA VAL A 125 6.95 9.30 5.57
C VAL A 125 6.30 8.24 6.44
N GLN A 126 5.87 8.66 7.62
CA GLN A 126 5.06 7.86 8.54
C GLN A 126 4.03 8.74 9.23
N GLN A 127 2.86 8.18 9.50
CA GLN A 127 1.74 8.82 10.18
C GLN A 127 1.10 7.81 11.13
N SER A 128 0.53 8.30 12.23
CA SER A 128 -0.20 7.47 13.19
C SER A 128 -1.35 8.27 13.75
N GLN A 129 -2.50 7.62 13.90
CA GLN A 129 -3.69 8.25 14.44
C GLN A 129 -3.43 8.54 15.93
N ALA A 130 -3.97 9.66 16.42
CA ALA A 130 -3.93 9.97 17.85
C ALA A 130 -4.59 8.82 18.64
N ASN A 131 -3.90 8.33 19.68
CA ASN A 131 -4.34 7.20 20.52
C ASN A 131 -4.53 5.87 19.77
N SER A 132 -3.86 5.69 18.62
CA SER A 132 -3.82 4.40 17.93
C SER A 132 -3.28 3.31 18.88
N PRO A 133 -3.96 2.16 19.00
CA PRO A 133 -3.42 1.03 19.76
C PRO A 133 -2.26 0.35 19.02
N ILE A 134 -2.02 0.70 17.76
CA ILE A 134 -1.04 0.08 16.88
C ILE A 134 0.34 0.69 17.10
N LYS A 135 1.34 -0.16 17.25
CA LYS A 135 2.75 0.22 17.29
C LYS A 135 3.49 -0.44 16.13
N VAL A 136 4.09 0.40 15.28
CA VAL A 136 4.93 -0.07 14.17
C VAL A 136 6.40 -0.01 14.59
N ILE A 137 7.09 -1.13 14.47
CA ILE A 137 8.50 -1.30 14.82
C ILE A 137 9.30 -1.48 13.54
N PHE A 138 10.12 -0.48 13.20
CA PHE A 138 11.00 -0.54 12.04
C PHE A 138 12.35 -1.13 12.46
N SER A 139 12.67 -2.32 11.98
CA SER A 139 13.89 -3.02 12.39
C SER A 139 14.32 -4.05 11.35
N PRO A 140 15.64 -4.21 11.10
CA PRO A 140 16.16 -5.26 10.23
C PRO A 140 15.80 -6.67 10.73
N LEU A 141 15.43 -6.82 12.01
CA LEU A 141 14.93 -8.09 12.55
C LEU A 141 13.63 -8.54 11.87
N ALA A 142 12.81 -7.62 11.34
CA ALA A 142 11.61 -8.00 10.58
C ALA A 142 11.96 -8.84 9.33
N ALA A 143 13.15 -8.62 8.74
CA ALA A 143 13.64 -9.42 7.63
C ALA A 143 13.90 -10.88 8.02
N GLN A 144 14.22 -11.13 9.29
CA GLN A 144 14.49 -12.46 9.84
C GLN A 144 13.19 -13.17 10.23
N ILE A 145 12.21 -12.42 10.74
CA ILE A 145 10.89 -12.95 11.16
C ILE A 145 10.03 -13.31 9.93
N GLY A 146 10.18 -12.59 8.82
CA GLY A 146 9.49 -12.84 7.55
C GLY A 146 10.06 -13.99 6.70
N ILE A 147 11.09 -14.71 7.17
CA ILE A 147 11.55 -15.95 6.54
C ILE A 147 10.74 -17.07 7.20
N PRO A 148 9.68 -17.62 6.58
CA PRO A 148 9.28 -18.96 6.95
C PRO A 148 10.49 -19.83 6.68
N SER A 149 11.06 -20.35 7.76
CA SER A 149 11.93 -21.51 7.74
C SER A 149 11.33 -22.52 6.76
N GLN A 150 11.87 -22.58 5.55
CA GLN A 150 11.75 -23.75 4.68
C GLN A 150 12.68 -24.81 5.28
N ILE A 151 12.42 -25.21 6.52
CA ILE A 151 12.81 -26.52 7.01
C ILE A 151 11.60 -27.41 6.75
N LYS A 152 11.63 -28.09 5.61
CA LYS A 152 10.98 -29.39 5.47
C LYS A 152 11.85 -30.29 4.59
N LYS A 153 12.51 -31.22 5.30
CA LYS A 153 13.05 -32.54 4.94
C LYS A 153 13.93 -32.66 3.69
#